data_AF-A0A538AYG9-F1
#
_entry.id   AF-A0A538AYG9-F1
#
_cell.length_a   1.000
_cell.length_b   1.000
_cell.length_c   1.000
_cell.angle_alpha   90.00
_cell.angle_beta   90.00
_cell.angle_gamma   90.00
#
_symmetry.space_group_name_H-M   'P 1'
#
loop_
_entity.id
_entity.type
_entity.pdbx_description
1 polymer ?
#
loop_
_entity_poly.entity_id
_entity_poly.type
_entity_poly.pdbx_seq_one_letter_code
_entity_poly.pdbx_strand_id
1 'polypeptide(L)'
;MAQAAREAVKRPGGAGRALVIREYPLVRTRNIGIMAHIDAGKTTTTERILYYTGKSYKVGEVHEGTAQMDWMVQERERGITITS
;
A
#
# COMPACT_ATOMS: atom_id res chain seq x y z
N MET A 1 -25.42 8.63 24.10
CA MET A 1 -24.19 9.30 23.62
C MET A 1 -23.42 8.28 22.79
N ALA A 2 -23.18 8.37 21.49
CA ALA A 2 -23.47 9.38 20.48
C ALA A 2 -24.30 8.73 19.36
N GLN A 3 -25.41 9.37 19.02
CA GLN A 3 -26.23 9.05 17.85
C GLN A 3 -25.58 9.62 16.57
N ALA A 4 -26.08 9.12 15.44
CA ALA A 4 -26.07 9.75 14.12
C ALA A 4 -24.87 9.48 13.18
N ALA A 5 -24.99 8.44 12.35
CA ALA A 5 -24.39 8.41 11.00
C ALA A 5 -25.10 7.44 10.05
N ARG A 6 -26.42 7.29 10.16
CA ARG A 6 -27.26 6.65 9.14
C ARG A 6 -28.33 7.64 8.76
N GLU A 7 -28.12 8.40 7.69
CA GLU A 7 -29.17 8.82 6.75
C GLU A 7 -28.66 9.76 5.65
N ALA A 8 -29.44 9.77 4.56
CA ALA A 8 -29.47 10.74 3.47
C ALA A 8 -28.56 10.50 2.25
N VAL A 9 -28.83 9.39 1.52
CA VAL A 9 -28.88 9.50 0.05
C VAL A 9 -30.20 10.16 -0.31
N LYS A 10 -30.24 11.48 -0.29
CA LYS A 10 -31.30 12.28 -0.94
C LYS A 10 -30.62 13.13 -2.01
N ARG A 11 -30.82 12.77 -3.28
CA ARG A 11 -30.41 13.60 -4.42
C ARG A 11 -31.62 14.38 -4.91
N PRO A 12 -31.74 15.70 -4.66
CA PRO A 12 -32.40 16.60 -5.57
C PRO A 12 -31.34 17.22 -6.49
N GLY A 13 -31.65 17.26 -7.79
CA GLY A 13 -30.78 17.85 -8.79
C GLY A 13 -30.63 19.37 -8.65
N GLY A 14 -29.60 19.91 -9.32
CA GLY A 14 -29.46 21.34 -9.59
C GLY A 14 -28.10 21.91 -9.18
N ALA A 15 -27.30 22.25 -10.19
CA ALA A 15 -26.16 23.18 -10.18
C ALA A 15 -24.93 22.86 -9.32
N GLY A 16 -23.80 22.66 -10.01
CA GLY A 16 -22.45 22.64 -9.44
C GLY A 16 -21.85 21.23 -9.39
N ARG A 17 -21.18 20.81 -10.47
CA ARG A 17 -20.23 19.70 -10.42
C ARG A 17 -19.13 20.10 -9.43
N ALA A 18 -19.27 19.71 -8.17
CA ALA A 18 -18.14 19.67 -7.25
C ALA A 18 -17.11 18.75 -7.91
N LEU A 19 -15.99 19.33 -8.36
CA LEU A 19 -14.85 18.58 -8.86
C LEU A 19 -14.50 17.57 -7.77
N VAL A 20 -14.66 16.28 -8.06
CA VAL A 20 -14.20 15.22 -7.17
C VAL A 20 -12.68 15.24 -7.26
N ILE A 21 -12.03 16.01 -6.39
CA ILE A 21 -10.56 16.19 -6.40
C ILE A 21 -9.85 14.87 -6.03
N ARG A 22 -10.53 13.94 -5.34
CA ARG A 22 -9.97 12.64 -4.93
C ARG A 22 -11.00 11.52 -4.97
N GLU A 23 -10.63 10.41 -5.63
CA GLU A 23 -11.40 9.17 -5.66
C GLU A 23 -11.43 8.46 -4.29
N TYR A 24 -10.35 8.60 -3.50
CA TYR A 24 -10.20 7.98 -2.18
C TYR A 24 -10.17 9.04 -1.07
N PRO A 25 -10.98 8.88 0.00
CA PRO A 25 -11.03 9.85 1.08
C PRO A 25 -9.76 9.80 1.94
N LEU A 26 -9.27 10.98 2.33
CA LEU A 26 -8.04 11.14 3.13
C LEU A 26 -8.02 10.31 4.41
N VAL A 27 -9.17 10.16 5.08
CA VAL A 27 -9.30 9.37 6.30
C VAL A 27 -8.95 7.88 6.11
N ARG A 28 -9.01 7.38 4.87
CA ARG A 28 -8.68 5.99 4.50
C ARG A 28 -7.29 5.82 3.89
N THR A 29 -6.55 6.90 3.62
CA THR A 29 -5.17 6.82 3.14
C THR A 29 -4.21 6.53 4.31
N ARG A 30 -3.22 5.65 4.09
CA ARG A 30 -2.17 5.33 5.07
C ARG A 30 -0.81 5.45 4.38
N ASN A 31 0.01 6.37 4.84
CA ASN A 31 1.40 6.50 4.42
C ASN A 31 2.25 5.79 5.48
N ILE A 32 2.86 4.66 5.10
CA ILE A 32 3.67 3.84 6.00
C ILE A 32 5.03 3.58 5.35
N GLY A 33 6.07 3.48 6.18
CA GLY A 33 7.41 3.06 5.76
C GLY A 33 7.91 1.97 6.70
N ILE A 34 8.59 0.96 6.15
CA ILE A 34 9.14 -0.16 6.92
C ILE A 34 10.64 0.04 7.06
N MET A 35 11.08 0.33 8.28
CA MET A 35 12.49 0.48 8.62
C MET A 35 12.85 -0.54 9.70
N ALA A 36 13.98 -1.20 9.52
CA ALA A 36 14.51 -2.16 10.47
C ALA A 36 16.02 -2.33 10.25
N HIS A 37 16.68 -3.00 11.19
CA HIS A 37 18.09 -3.35 11.10
C HIS A 37 18.39 -4.20 9.84
N ILE A 38 19.66 -4.27 9.42
CA ILE A 38 20.07 -5.15 8.32
C ILE A 38 19.63 -6.60 8.63
N ASP A 39 19.16 -7.30 7.60
CA ASP A 39 18.65 -8.67 7.67
C ASP A 39 17.42 -8.92 8.58
N ALA A 40 16.76 -7.87 9.08
CA ALA A 40 15.53 -7.98 9.88
C ALA A 40 14.25 -8.23 9.04
N GLY A 41 14.38 -8.57 7.75
CA GLY A 41 13.24 -8.91 6.89
C GLY A 41 12.35 -7.72 6.49
N LYS A 42 12.91 -6.51 6.36
CA LYS A 42 12.17 -5.32 5.88
C LYS A 42 11.41 -5.60 4.59
N THR A 43 12.14 -6.11 3.62
CA THR A 43 11.66 -6.31 2.25
C THR A 43 10.72 -7.52 2.19
N THR A 44 11.04 -8.61 2.90
CA THR A 44 10.15 -9.76 3.08
C THR A 44 8.80 -9.37 3.71
N THR A 45 8.81 -8.43 4.66
CA THR A 45 7.57 -7.92 5.28
C THR A 45 6.74 -7.10 4.29
N THR A 46 7.39 -6.27 3.47
CA THR A 46 6.73 -5.52 2.40
C THR A 46 6.07 -6.43 1.37
N GLU A 47 6.77 -7.48 0.92
CA GLU A 47 6.24 -8.48 -0.02
C GLU A 47 4.99 -9.18 0.53
N ARG A 48 5.00 -9.51 1.83
CA ARG A 48 3.81 -10.09 2.50
C ARG A 48 2.64 -9.13 2.54
N ILE A 49 2.88 -7.84 2.81
CA ILE A 49 1.82 -6.83 2.77
C ILE A 49 1.22 -6.73 1.36
N LEU A 50 2.04 -6.72 0.32
CA LEU A 50 1.56 -6.68 -1.06
C LEU A 50 0.76 -7.93 -1.44
N TYR A 51 1.18 -9.11 -0.96
CA TYR A 51 0.45 -10.36 -1.17
C TYR A 51 -0.90 -10.36 -0.45
N TYR A 52 -0.92 -10.06 0.86
CA TYR A 52 -2.17 -10.09 1.65
C TYR A 52 -3.16 -8.98 1.27
N THR A 53 -2.69 -7.85 0.73
CA THR A 53 -3.55 -6.79 0.20
C THR A 53 -4.05 -7.08 -1.23
N GLY A 54 -3.62 -8.17 -1.84
CA GLY A 54 -3.99 -8.57 -3.20
C GLY A 54 -3.34 -7.70 -4.30
N LYS A 55 -2.30 -6.94 -3.97
CA LYS A 55 -1.53 -6.14 -4.94
C LYS A 55 -0.53 -6.98 -5.74
N SER A 56 0.03 -8.04 -5.14
CA SER A 56 0.84 -9.02 -5.84
C SER A 56 0.22 -10.41 -5.73
N TYR A 57 0.33 -11.20 -6.81
CA TYR A 57 -0.24 -12.55 -6.92
C TYR A 57 0.72 -13.65 -6.46
N LYS A 58 1.98 -13.31 -6.20
CA LYS A 58 3.03 -14.25 -5.78
C LYS A 58 3.70 -13.72 -4.53
N VAL A 59 4.04 -14.62 -3.62
CA VAL A 59 4.89 -14.29 -2.47
C VAL A 59 6.33 -14.32 -2.96
N GLY A 60 6.95 -13.15 -3.11
CA GLY A 60 8.38 -13.04 -3.41
C GLY A 60 9.21 -13.15 -2.14
N GLU A 61 10.32 -13.89 -2.20
CA GLU A 61 11.34 -13.89 -1.16
C GLU A 61 12.62 -13.23 -1.68
N VAL A 62 13.20 -12.38 -0.84
CA VAL A 62 14.45 -11.65 -1.13
C VAL A 62 15.62 -12.62 -1.28
N HIS A 63 15.66 -13.66 -0.45
CA HIS A 63 16.73 -14.66 -0.45
C HIS A 63 16.74 -15.52 -1.72
N GLU A 64 15.59 -15.68 -2.37
CA GLU A 64 15.46 -16.40 -3.64
C GLU A 64 15.56 -15.46 -4.85
N GLY A 65 15.77 -14.15 -4.65
CA GLY A 65 15.81 -13.15 -5.70
C GLY A 65 14.47 -12.95 -6.41
N THR A 66 13.37 -13.44 -5.84
CA THR A 66 12.02 -13.37 -6.40
C THR A 66 11.21 -12.19 -5.88
N ALA A 67 11.78 -11.40 -4.96
CA ALA A 67 11.19 -10.16 -4.47
C ALA A 67 10.90 -9.20 -5.63
N GLN A 68 9.67 -8.72 -5.69
CA GLN A 68 9.21 -7.78 -6.71
C GLN A 68 9.70 -6.35 -6.41
N MET A 69 9.88 -6.03 -5.13
CA MET A 69 10.37 -4.75 -4.63
C MET A 69 11.84 -4.49 -5.00
N ASP A 70 12.69 -5.51 -4.98
CA ASP A 70 14.09 -5.43 -5.40
C ASP A 70 14.18 -5.61 -6.92
N TRP A 71 14.01 -4.53 -7.67
CA TRP A 71 14.01 -4.56 -9.14
C TRP A 71 15.42 -4.44 -9.74
N MET A 72 16.38 -3.91 -8.98
CA MET A 72 17.76 -3.83 -9.44
C MET A 72 18.44 -5.20 -9.36
N VAL A 73 19.26 -5.51 -10.36
CA VAL A 73 20.02 -6.77 -10.38
C VAL A 73 20.95 -6.87 -9.17
N GLN A 74 21.57 -5.76 -8.77
CA GLN A 74 22.45 -5.71 -7.60
C GLN A 74 21.72 -5.96 -6.28
N GLU A 75 20.44 -5.55 -6.17
CA GLU A 75 19.63 -5.80 -4.98
C GLU A 75 19.33 -7.30 -4.85
N ARG A 76 18.97 -7.95 -5.96
CA ARG A 76 18.71 -9.39 -6.01
C ARG A 76 19.96 -10.23 -5.77
N GLU A 77 21.09 -9.87 -6.38
CA GLU A 77 22.35 -10.61 -6.23
C GLU A 77 22.94 -10.53 -4.83
N ARG A 78 22.74 -9.40 -4.15
CA ARG A 78 23.30 -9.16 -2.81
C ARG A 78 22.29 -9.38 -1.68
N GLY A 79 21.01 -9.57 -1.99
CA GLY A 79 19.94 -9.72 -1.01
C GLY A 79 19.75 -8.46 -0.14
N ILE A 80 20.02 -7.27 -0.69
CA ILE A 80 19.88 -5.99 0.02
C ILE A 80 18.93 -5.07 -0.76
N THR A 81 18.20 -4.22 -0.03
CA THR A 81 17.42 -3.14 -0.64
C THR A 81 18.23 -1.85 -0.60
N ILE A 82 18.45 -1.27 -1.78
CA ILE A 82 19.21 -0.03 -2.01
C ILE A 82 18.22 1.12 -2.26
N THR A 83 17.14 0.87 -2.98
CA THR A 83 16.11 1.86 -3.33
C THR A 83 14.72 1.34 -2.97
N SER A 84 13.87 2.20 -2.38
CA SER A 84 12.52 1.85 -1.88
C SER A 84 11.50 2.94 -2.17
#